data_AF-A0A6G4X8T0-F1
#
_entry.id   AF-A0A6G4X8T0-F1
#
_cell.length_a   1.000
_cell.length_b   1.000
_cell.length_c   1.000
_cell.angle_alpha   90.00
_cell.angle_beta   90.00
_cell.angle_gamma   90.00
#
_symmetry.space_group_name_H-M   'P 1'
#
loop_
_entity.id
_entity.type
_entity.pdbx_description
1 polymer ?
#
loop_
_entity_poly.entity_id
_entity_poly.type
_entity_poly.pdbx_seq_one_letter_code
_entity_poly.pdbx_strand_id
1 'polypeptide(L)'
;MPADSILQIKVTLADIRPPIWRRLQVPAGLTLARLHLVIQTAMGWEDYHMHLFATPAGDYGRPDSELGHRNEAKVPLHAVAPAAGDKICYTYDFGDGWEHVIEVEKVLPRESDATYPHCLTGRRACPPEDCGGPWGYGELLAALADPKHEQHDELTEWIGGSFDPDHLDIDDINKQLADI
;
A
#
# COMPACT_ATOMS: atom_id res chain seq x y z
N MET A 1 24.17 2.86 -5.08
CA MET A 1 23.60 1.71 -5.83
C MET A 1 23.64 1.99 -7.32
N PRO A 2 23.68 0.98 -8.20
CA PRO A 2 23.47 1.13 -9.64
C PRO A 2 22.13 1.81 -9.96
N ALA A 3 22.08 2.63 -11.01
CA ALA A 3 20.90 3.43 -11.37
C ALA A 3 19.68 2.60 -11.80
N ASP A 4 19.92 1.37 -12.27
CA ASP A 4 18.93 0.40 -12.73
C ASP A 4 18.55 -0.62 -11.67
N SER A 5 19.05 -0.50 -10.43
CA SER A 5 18.76 -1.46 -9.36
C SER A 5 17.26 -1.60 -9.10
N ILE A 6 16.88 -2.77 -8.64
CA ILE A 6 15.53 -3.09 -8.18
C ILE A 6 15.52 -3.16 -6.66
N LEU A 7 14.55 -2.51 -6.05
CA LEU A 7 14.27 -2.62 -4.63
C LEU A 7 13.16 -3.65 -4.43
N GLN A 8 13.47 -4.72 -3.71
CA GLN A 8 12.45 -5.58 -3.16
C GLN A 8 11.97 -4.94 -1.86
N ILE A 9 10.72 -4.48 -1.85
CA ILE A 9 10.10 -3.84 -0.70
C ILE A 9 8.98 -4.72 -0.15
N LYS A 10 8.78 -4.66 1.16
CA LYS A 10 7.59 -5.19 1.81
C LYS A 10 6.76 -4.02 2.33
N VAL A 11 5.51 -3.93 1.85
CA VAL A 11 4.53 -2.96 2.30
C VAL A 11 3.58 -3.70 3.25
N THR A 12 3.52 -3.27 4.50
CA THR A 12 2.68 -3.90 5.54
C THR A 12 1.72 -2.87 6.10
N LEU A 13 0.42 -3.18 6.11
CA LEU A 13 -0.58 -2.34 6.75
C LEU A 13 -0.42 -2.44 8.28
N ALA A 14 -0.30 -1.30 8.94
CA ALA A 14 -0.16 -1.20 10.38
C ALA A 14 -1.48 -1.51 11.09
N ASP A 15 -1.41 -1.84 12.37
CA ASP A 15 -2.54 -2.03 13.29
C ASP A 15 -3.62 -3.06 12.91
N ILE A 16 -3.40 -3.85 11.86
CA ILE A 16 -4.27 -4.97 11.48
C ILE A 16 -3.66 -6.32 11.86
N ARG A 17 -4.48 -7.20 12.44
CA ARG A 17 -4.13 -8.59 12.74
C ARG A 17 -5.23 -9.56 12.32
N PRO A 18 -4.90 -10.70 11.67
CA PRO A 18 -3.60 -11.07 11.08
C PRO A 18 -3.06 -10.06 10.04
N PRO A 19 -1.74 -9.98 9.83
CA PRO A 19 -1.15 -8.90 9.02
C PRO A 19 -1.56 -8.99 7.55
N ILE A 20 -1.84 -7.82 6.97
CA ILE A 20 -2.07 -7.60 5.53
C ILE A 20 -0.80 -7.00 4.95
N TRP A 21 -0.26 -7.60 3.89
CA TRP A 21 0.99 -7.12 3.30
C TRP A 21 1.17 -7.55 1.85
N ARG A 22 2.05 -6.83 1.14
CA ARG A 22 2.52 -7.12 -0.21
C ARG A 22 4.04 -7.05 -0.26
N ARG A 23 4.66 -7.94 -1.03
CA ARG A 23 6.08 -7.87 -1.37
C ARG A 23 6.22 -7.55 -2.84
N LEU A 24 6.81 -6.41 -3.11
CA LEU A 24 6.89 -5.82 -4.44
C LEU A 24 8.35 -5.71 -4.85
N GLN A 25 8.60 -5.80 -6.15
CA GLN A 25 9.87 -5.37 -6.75
C GLN A 25 9.60 -4.12 -7.58
N VAL A 26 10.30 -3.04 -7.25
CA VAL A 26 10.14 -1.73 -7.89
C VAL A 26 11.51 -1.20 -8.35
N PRO A 27 11.58 -0.41 -9.44
CA PRO A 27 12.81 0.28 -9.79
C PRO A 27 13.28 1.20 -8.65
N ALA A 28 14.56 1.20 -8.33
CA ALA A 28 15.10 2.04 -7.26
C ALA A 28 14.91 3.55 -7.52
N GLY A 29 14.89 3.94 -8.80
CA GLY A 29 14.59 5.28 -9.27
C GLY A 29 13.09 5.62 -9.37
N LEU A 30 12.18 4.70 -9.01
CA LEU A 30 10.74 4.96 -9.01
C LEU A 30 10.45 6.15 -8.09
N THR A 31 9.71 7.15 -8.57
CA THR A 31 9.38 8.32 -7.75
C THR A 31 8.36 7.97 -6.68
N LEU A 32 8.33 8.71 -5.57
CA LEU A 32 7.34 8.51 -4.51
C LEU A 32 5.90 8.64 -5.01
N ALA A 33 5.62 9.58 -5.94
CA ALA A 33 4.31 9.65 -6.62
C ALA A 33 3.92 8.35 -7.34
N ARG A 34 4.89 7.70 -8.00
CA ARG A 34 4.64 6.44 -8.71
C ARG A 34 4.59 5.25 -7.77
N LEU A 35 5.37 5.28 -6.69
CA LEU A 35 5.27 4.31 -5.61
C LEU A 35 3.89 4.33 -4.96
N HIS A 36 3.30 5.51 -4.77
CA HIS A 36 1.93 5.64 -4.28
C HIS A 36 0.93 4.91 -5.18
N LEU A 37 0.97 5.10 -6.50
CA LEU A 37 0.11 4.34 -7.43
C LEU A 37 0.34 2.83 -7.35
N VAL A 38 1.61 2.40 -7.23
CA VAL A 38 1.95 0.99 -7.06
C VAL A 38 1.36 0.42 -5.76
N ILE A 39 1.38 1.17 -4.66
CA ILE A 39 0.77 0.76 -3.40
C ILE A 39 -0.75 0.69 -3.53
N GLN A 40 -1.38 1.71 -4.11
CA GLN A 40 -2.83 1.75 -4.34
C GLN A 40 -3.29 0.51 -5.12
N THR A 41 -2.67 0.23 -6.27
CA THR A 41 -2.98 -0.96 -7.07
C THR A 41 -2.69 -2.27 -6.33
N ALA A 42 -1.56 -2.38 -5.62
CA ALA A 42 -1.22 -3.60 -4.88
C ALA A 42 -2.16 -3.85 -3.68
N MET A 43 -2.74 -2.79 -3.12
CA MET A 43 -3.71 -2.86 -2.03
C MET A 43 -5.17 -2.92 -2.54
N GLY A 44 -5.43 -2.64 -3.83
CA GLY A 44 -6.80 -2.61 -4.36
C GLY A 44 -7.59 -1.38 -3.92
N TRP A 45 -6.91 -0.24 -3.80
CA TRP A 45 -7.50 1.07 -3.48
C TRP A 45 -7.53 1.98 -4.71
N GLU A 46 -8.35 3.03 -4.62
CA GLU A 46 -8.83 3.80 -5.76
C GLU A 46 -8.24 5.22 -5.83
N ASP A 47 -7.30 5.56 -4.95
CA ASP A 47 -6.63 6.88 -4.91
C ASP A 47 -7.63 8.06 -4.78
N TYR A 48 -8.65 7.88 -3.96
CA TYR A 48 -9.65 8.93 -3.66
C TYR A 48 -9.15 9.96 -2.65
N HIS A 49 -8.26 9.55 -1.76
CA HIS A 49 -7.88 10.35 -0.60
C HIS A 49 -6.45 10.88 -0.66
N MET A 50 -6.16 11.81 0.26
CA MET A 50 -4.80 12.34 0.42
C MET A 50 -3.85 11.27 0.97
N HIS A 51 -2.56 11.44 0.69
CA HIS A 51 -1.51 10.58 1.20
C HIS A 51 -0.22 11.34 1.54
N LEU A 52 0.62 10.70 2.34
CA LEU A 52 1.92 11.23 2.77
C LEU A 52 2.95 10.10 2.94
N PHE A 53 4.18 10.35 2.52
CA PHE A 53 5.35 9.56 2.87
C PHE A 53 6.15 10.26 3.96
N ALA A 54 6.25 9.66 5.14
CA ALA A 54 7.14 10.11 6.21
C ALA A 54 8.48 9.36 6.10
N THR A 55 9.57 10.11 5.95
CA THR A 55 10.91 9.54 5.69
C THR A 55 11.98 10.22 6.55
N PRO A 56 13.18 9.62 6.72
CA PRO A 56 14.30 10.28 7.39
C PRO A 56 14.74 11.60 6.73
N ALA A 57 14.44 11.80 5.44
CA ALA A 57 14.76 13.03 4.72
C ALA A 57 13.69 14.13 4.87
N GLY A 58 12.55 13.82 5.49
CA GLY A 58 11.38 14.67 5.63
C GLY A 58 10.13 14.05 5.01
N ASP A 59 9.03 14.80 5.06
CA ASP A 59 7.73 14.34 4.60
C ASP A 59 7.47 14.76 3.16
N TYR A 60 6.86 13.86 2.39
CA TYR A 60 6.60 14.02 0.96
C TYR A 60 5.16 13.65 0.60
N GLY A 61 4.50 14.47 -0.21
CA GLY A 61 3.15 14.22 -0.71
C GLY A 61 2.85 15.06 -1.94
N ARG A 62 1.60 14.99 -2.44
CA ARG A 62 1.13 15.85 -3.53
C ARG A 62 1.26 17.33 -3.14
N PRO A 63 1.67 18.24 -4.04
CA PRO A 63 1.85 19.66 -3.70
C PRO A 63 0.63 20.25 -3.00
N ASP A 64 0.81 20.73 -1.78
CA ASP A 64 -0.22 21.37 -0.97
C ASP A 64 0.42 22.53 -0.17
N SER A 65 -0.20 23.71 -0.20
CA SER A 65 0.35 24.91 0.44
C SER A 65 0.11 24.99 1.94
N GLU A 66 -0.81 24.19 2.48
CA GLU A 66 -1.25 24.23 3.88
C GLU A 66 -0.57 23.14 4.71
N LEU A 67 -0.24 22.00 4.10
CA LEU A 67 0.28 20.82 4.82
C LEU A 67 1.80 20.83 5.08
N GLY A 68 2.56 21.71 4.42
CA GLY A 68 3.98 21.95 4.73
C GLY A 68 4.96 20.83 4.34
N HIS A 69 4.49 19.75 3.68
CA HIS A 69 5.34 18.69 3.14
C HIS A 69 5.96 19.06 1.79
N ARG A 70 6.97 18.28 1.39
CA ARG A 70 7.69 18.48 0.12
C ARG A 70 6.98 17.74 -1.01
N ASN A 71 7.20 18.20 -2.25
CA ASN A 71 6.63 17.56 -3.43
C ASN A 71 7.29 16.18 -3.70
N GLU A 72 6.48 15.14 -3.77
CA GLU A 72 6.90 13.76 -4.04
C GLU A 72 7.25 13.45 -5.52
N ALA A 73 6.78 14.27 -6.46
CA ALA A 73 6.70 13.91 -7.89
C ALA A 73 8.05 13.55 -8.53
N LYS A 74 9.15 14.10 -8.00
CA LYS A 74 10.51 13.91 -8.53
C LYS A 74 11.46 13.29 -7.51
N VAL A 75 10.94 12.78 -6.39
CA VAL A 75 11.76 12.20 -5.33
C VAL A 75 11.84 10.69 -5.57
N PRO A 76 13.00 10.16 -5.98
CA PRO A 76 13.13 8.72 -6.22
C PRO A 76 13.23 7.95 -4.90
N LEU A 77 12.67 6.75 -4.85
CA LEU A 77 12.61 5.92 -3.65
C LEU A 77 13.99 5.71 -3.01
N HIS A 78 15.01 5.43 -3.81
CA HIS A 78 16.38 5.28 -3.31
C HIS A 78 17.00 6.54 -2.67
N ALA A 79 16.40 7.73 -2.83
CA ALA A 79 16.88 8.93 -2.15
C ALA A 79 16.44 8.98 -0.69
N VAL A 80 15.38 8.24 -0.33
CA VAL A 80 14.81 8.20 1.02
C VAL A 80 14.95 6.83 1.69
N ALA A 81 15.12 5.75 0.90
CA ALA A 81 15.34 4.38 1.37
C ALA A 81 16.28 3.60 0.41
N PRO A 82 17.58 3.92 0.36
CA PRO A 82 18.55 3.27 -0.54
C PRO A 82 18.96 1.84 -0.19
N ALA A 83 18.81 1.39 1.05
CA ALA A 83 19.48 0.18 1.54
C ALA A 83 18.51 -0.82 2.15
N ALA A 84 18.90 -2.09 2.10
CA ALA A 84 18.20 -3.14 2.83
C ALA A 84 18.17 -2.80 4.33
N GLY A 85 16.98 -2.91 4.94
CA GLY A 85 16.71 -2.51 6.31
C GLY A 85 16.13 -1.09 6.46
N ASP A 86 16.20 -0.25 5.42
CA ASP A 86 15.57 1.07 5.46
C ASP A 86 14.05 0.96 5.53
N LYS A 87 13.45 1.87 6.29
CA LYS A 87 12.01 1.95 6.52
C LYS A 87 11.49 3.36 6.33
N ILE A 88 10.37 3.47 5.63
CA ILE A 88 9.58 4.70 5.52
C ILE A 88 8.12 4.38 5.80
N CYS A 89 7.35 5.37 6.25
CA CYS A 89 5.92 5.22 6.47
C CYS A 89 5.14 5.86 5.32
N TYR A 90 4.05 5.23 4.91
CA TYR A 90 3.10 5.75 3.94
C TYR A 90 1.70 5.77 4.57
N THR A 91 1.13 6.96 4.72
CA THR A 91 -0.23 7.17 5.22
C THR A 91 -1.12 7.47 4.03
N TYR A 92 -2.22 6.73 3.90
CA TYR A 92 -3.30 6.99 2.95
C TYR A 92 -4.60 7.25 3.69
N ASP A 93 -5.39 8.18 3.19
CA ASP A 93 -6.60 8.69 3.82
C ASP A 93 -6.32 9.29 5.20
N PHE A 94 -6.32 10.63 5.30
CA PHE A 94 -6.09 11.31 6.57
C PHE A 94 -7.30 11.27 7.51
N GLY A 95 -8.46 10.86 7.02
CA GLY A 95 -9.64 10.55 7.83
C GLY A 95 -9.50 9.19 8.49
N ASP A 96 -9.35 8.14 7.68
CA ASP A 96 -9.27 6.75 8.16
C ASP A 96 -7.90 6.37 8.73
N GLY A 97 -6.85 7.06 8.32
CA GLY A 97 -5.49 6.91 8.87
C GLY A 97 -4.81 5.61 8.50
N TRP A 98 -4.89 5.17 7.24
CA TRP A 98 -4.27 3.92 6.80
C TRP A 98 -2.74 4.03 6.72
N GLU A 99 -2.07 3.62 7.79
CA GLU A 99 -0.61 3.62 7.86
C GLU A 99 0.00 2.32 7.32
N HIS A 100 1.05 2.48 6.51
CA HIS A 100 1.84 1.40 5.97
C HIS A 100 3.29 1.57 6.34
N VAL A 101 3.91 0.47 6.73
CA VAL A 101 5.37 0.40 6.83
C VAL A 101 5.91 -0.19 5.54
N ILE A 102 6.76 0.59 4.87
CA ILE A 102 7.51 0.15 3.69
C ILE A 102 8.93 -0.15 4.14
N GLU A 103 9.32 -1.43 4.05
CA GLU A 103 10.67 -1.89 4.37
C GLU A 103 11.38 -2.35 3.10
N VAL A 104 12.58 -1.84 2.85
CA VAL A 104 13.45 -2.37 1.80
C VAL A 104 14.08 -3.67 2.31
N GLU A 105 13.68 -4.80 1.76
CA GLU A 105 14.23 -6.10 2.15
C GLU A 105 15.52 -6.42 1.39
N LYS A 106 15.60 -6.06 0.10
CA LYS A 106 16.76 -6.34 -0.76
C LYS A 106 16.98 -5.26 -1.81
N VAL A 107 18.25 -5.09 -2.19
CA VAL A 107 18.66 -4.37 -3.40
C VAL A 107 19.18 -5.42 -4.39
N LEU A 108 18.57 -5.49 -5.56
CA LEU A 108 18.80 -6.52 -6.56
C LEU A 108 19.26 -5.88 -7.88
N PRO A 109 20.08 -6.58 -8.69
CA PRO A 109 20.29 -6.17 -10.07
C PRO A 109 18.97 -6.28 -10.85
N ARG A 110 18.81 -5.47 -11.90
CA ARG A 110 17.69 -5.62 -12.82
C ARG A 110 17.84 -6.89 -13.65
N GLU A 111 16.77 -7.67 -13.72
CA GLU A 111 16.68 -8.80 -14.63
C GLU A 111 16.21 -8.31 -16.01
N SER A 112 16.85 -8.77 -17.08
CA SER A 112 16.55 -8.32 -18.45
C SER A 112 15.15 -8.70 -18.92
N ASP A 113 14.64 -9.84 -18.46
CA ASP A 113 13.39 -10.45 -18.95
C ASP A 113 12.18 -10.17 -18.03
N ALA A 114 12.37 -9.38 -16.97
CA ALA A 114 11.33 -9.05 -16.01
C ALA A 114 10.74 -7.65 -16.24
N THR A 115 9.41 -7.56 -16.10
CA THR A 115 8.67 -6.29 -16.06
C THR A 115 8.56 -5.81 -14.62
N TYR A 116 8.69 -4.50 -14.41
CA TYR A 116 8.58 -3.86 -13.11
C TYR A 116 7.65 -2.64 -13.24
N PRO A 117 6.87 -2.29 -12.20
CA PRO A 117 6.79 -2.95 -10.90
C PRO A 117 6.01 -4.27 -10.96
N HIS A 118 6.26 -5.19 -10.01
CA HIS A 118 5.42 -6.37 -9.83
C HIS A 118 5.34 -6.80 -8.37
N CYS A 119 4.28 -7.51 -8.02
CA CYS A 119 4.07 -8.21 -6.76
C CYS A 119 4.55 -9.66 -6.84
N LEU A 120 5.45 -10.03 -5.93
CA LEU A 120 5.96 -11.39 -5.81
C LEU A 120 5.02 -12.30 -5.01
N THR A 121 4.47 -11.74 -3.94
CA THR A 121 3.67 -12.47 -2.96
C THR A 121 3.06 -11.46 -1.99
N GLY A 122 2.06 -11.91 -1.22
CA GLY A 122 1.41 -11.10 -0.20
C GLY A 122 0.52 -11.98 0.65
N ARG A 123 -0.29 -11.35 1.49
CA ARG A 123 -1.33 -12.04 2.23
C ARG A 123 -2.51 -11.11 2.47
N ARG A 124 -3.72 -11.71 2.41
CA ARG A 124 -5.01 -11.13 2.77
C ARG A 124 -5.48 -10.03 1.83
N ALA A 125 -6.80 -9.87 1.74
CA ALA A 125 -7.41 -8.73 1.09
C ALA A 125 -7.15 -7.48 1.93
N CYS A 126 -7.00 -6.33 1.30
CA CYS A 126 -6.91 -5.08 2.04
C CYS A 126 -8.31 -4.61 2.47
N PRO A 127 -8.38 -3.74 3.50
CA PRO A 127 -9.64 -3.14 3.88
C PRO A 127 -10.27 -2.40 2.70
N PRO A 128 -11.60 -2.46 2.54
CA PRO A 128 -12.31 -1.63 1.56
C PRO A 128 -12.06 -0.14 1.82
N GLU A 129 -12.17 0.68 0.77
CA GLU A 129 -12.22 2.14 0.90
C GLU A 129 -13.34 2.56 1.87
N ASP A 130 -13.10 3.64 2.62
CA ASP A 130 -14.08 4.29 3.51
C ASP A 130 -14.70 3.36 4.59
N CYS A 131 -14.00 2.29 4.98
CA CYS A 131 -14.50 1.39 6.04
C CYS A 131 -14.23 1.89 7.47
N GLY A 132 -13.72 3.11 7.65
CA GLY A 132 -13.54 3.74 8.96
C GLY A 132 -12.24 3.35 9.65
N GLY A 133 -11.17 3.21 8.88
CA GLY A 133 -9.84 2.91 9.40
C GLY A 133 -9.71 1.52 10.03
N PRO A 134 -8.59 1.24 10.73
CA PRO A 134 -8.33 -0.07 11.31
C PRO A 134 -9.41 -0.59 12.26
N TRP A 135 -10.05 0.32 13.00
CA TRP A 135 -11.13 -0.02 13.92
C TRP A 135 -12.41 -0.38 13.17
N GLY A 136 -12.84 0.45 12.21
CA GLY A 136 -14.04 0.18 11.41
C GLY A 136 -13.92 -1.09 10.57
N TYR A 137 -12.73 -1.39 10.04
CA TYR A 137 -12.47 -2.68 9.40
C TYR A 137 -12.60 -3.87 10.37
N GLY A 138 -12.16 -3.71 11.61
CA GLY A 138 -12.35 -4.74 12.65
C GLY A 138 -13.82 -5.02 12.92
N GLU A 139 -14.63 -3.97 13.06
CA GLU A 139 -16.09 -4.08 13.24
C GLU A 139 -16.77 -4.69 12.01
N LEU A 140 -16.35 -4.32 10.79
CA LEU A 140 -16.82 -4.92 9.55
C LEU A 140 -16.59 -6.44 9.56
N LEU A 141 -15.37 -6.89 9.86
CA LEU A 141 -15.08 -8.32 9.91
C LEU A 141 -15.88 -9.05 10.99
N ALA A 142 -16.05 -8.43 12.16
CA ALA A 142 -16.85 -9.00 13.24
C ALA A 142 -18.32 -9.16 12.84
N ALA A 143 -18.89 -8.13 12.20
CA ALA A 143 -20.26 -8.15 11.73
C ALA A 143 -20.47 -9.19 10.62
N LEU A 144 -19.58 -9.27 9.63
CA LEU A 144 -19.70 -10.25 8.53
C LEU A 144 -19.56 -11.70 9.02
N ALA A 145 -18.80 -11.93 10.10
CA ALA A 145 -18.59 -13.28 10.65
C ALA A 145 -19.75 -13.79 11.54
N ASP A 146 -20.58 -12.89 12.10
CA ASP A 146 -21.70 -13.26 12.97
C ASP A 146 -23.05 -12.78 12.40
N PRO A 147 -23.88 -13.68 11.85
CA PRO A 147 -25.24 -13.35 11.38
C PRO A 147 -26.18 -12.78 12.45
N LYS A 148 -25.81 -12.81 13.73
CA LYS A 148 -26.57 -12.22 14.84
C LYS A 148 -26.02 -10.87 15.28
N HIS A 149 -24.92 -10.40 14.69
CA HIS A 149 -24.38 -9.09 14.97
C HIS A 149 -25.43 -8.03 14.61
N GLU A 150 -25.57 -7.00 15.45
CA GLU A 150 -26.60 -5.96 15.27
C GLU A 150 -26.48 -5.23 13.93
N GLN A 151 -25.27 -5.13 13.39
CA GLN A 151 -24.94 -4.49 12.12
C GLN A 151 -24.70 -5.50 10.97
N HIS A 152 -25.00 -6.80 11.14
CA HIS A 152 -24.70 -7.82 10.11
C HIS A 152 -25.33 -7.49 8.75
N ASP A 153 -26.65 -7.26 8.73
CA ASP A 153 -27.39 -7.02 7.50
C ASP A 153 -26.95 -5.71 6.82
N GLU A 154 -26.77 -4.64 7.61
CA GLU A 154 -26.33 -3.33 7.13
C GLU A 154 -24.94 -3.39 6.48
N LEU A 155 -23.96 -3.99 7.17
CA LEU A 155 -22.58 -4.04 6.68
C LEU A 155 -22.40 -5.07 5.54
N THR A 156 -23.22 -6.11 5.49
CA THR A 156 -23.26 -7.04 4.34
C THR A 156 -23.83 -6.37 3.09
N GLU A 157 -24.85 -5.53 3.23
CA GLU A 157 -25.37 -4.73 2.13
C GLU A 157 -24.34 -3.68 1.68
N TRP A 158 -23.73 -2.97 2.64
CA TRP A 158 -22.72 -1.94 2.38
C TRP A 158 -21.52 -2.47 1.59
N ILE A 159 -21.00 -3.65 1.96
CA ILE A 159 -19.85 -4.26 1.26
C ILE A 159 -20.23 -4.87 -0.10
N GLY A 160 -21.51 -4.83 -0.47
CA GLY A 160 -22.00 -5.37 -1.74
C GLY A 160 -22.06 -6.89 -1.78
N GLY A 161 -22.15 -7.57 -0.62
CA GLY A 161 -22.29 -9.01 -0.51
C GLY A 161 -21.14 -9.68 0.26
N SER A 162 -20.44 -10.62 -0.38
CA SER A 162 -19.39 -11.40 0.28
C SER A 162 -18.02 -10.74 0.16
N PHE A 163 -17.35 -10.56 1.30
CA PHE A 163 -15.94 -10.16 1.36
C PHE A 163 -15.12 -11.28 2.02
N ASP A 164 -14.11 -11.79 1.31
CA ASP A 164 -13.16 -12.76 1.86
C ASP A 164 -11.88 -12.02 2.29
N PRO A 165 -11.66 -11.83 3.61
CA PRO A 165 -10.48 -11.12 4.11
C PRO A 165 -9.17 -11.86 3.84
N ASP A 166 -9.19 -13.14 3.48
CA ASP A 166 -7.98 -13.91 3.20
C ASP A 166 -7.69 -14.06 1.70
N HIS A 167 -8.59 -13.58 0.83
CA HIS A 167 -8.41 -13.61 -0.62
C HIS A 167 -7.28 -12.69 -1.09
N LEU A 168 -6.46 -13.18 -2.01
CA LEU A 168 -5.42 -12.40 -2.68
C LEU A 168 -5.13 -12.99 -4.06
N ASP A 169 -5.33 -12.19 -5.11
CA ASP A 169 -4.97 -12.54 -6.48
C ASP A 169 -3.72 -11.76 -6.92
N ILE A 170 -2.57 -12.44 -6.93
CA ILE A 170 -1.29 -11.85 -7.33
C ILE A 170 -1.24 -11.62 -8.85
N ASP A 171 -1.90 -12.46 -9.63
CA ASP A 171 -1.87 -12.35 -11.09
C ASP A 171 -2.67 -11.13 -11.55
N ASP A 172 -3.84 -10.88 -10.93
CA ASP A 172 -4.62 -9.67 -11.20
C ASP A 172 -3.89 -8.40 -10.76
N ILE A 173 -3.27 -8.39 -9.56
CA ILE A 173 -2.41 -7.29 -9.13
C ILE A 173 -1.32 -7.02 -10.16
N ASN A 174 -0.61 -8.06 -10.61
CA ASN A 174 0.47 -7.90 -11.58
C ASN A 174 0.00 -7.43 -12.96
N LYS A 175 -1.20 -7.85 -13.36
CA LYS A 175 -1.83 -7.36 -14.59
C LYS A 175 -2.10 -5.86 -14.50
N GLN A 176 -2.64 -5.37 -13.40
CA GLN A 176 -2.90 -3.94 -13.20
C GLN A 176 -1.59 -3.14 -13.04
N LEU A 177 -0.59 -3.69 -12.34
CA LEU A 177 0.72 -3.03 -12.17
C LEU A 177 1.46 -2.84 -13.51
N ALA A 178 1.18 -3.65 -14.53
CA ALA A 178 1.80 -3.52 -15.85
C ALA A 178 1.39 -2.24 -16.59
N ASP A 179 0.26 -1.62 -16.21
CA ASP A 179 -0.26 -0.39 -16.82
C ASP A 179 0.23 0.89 -16.10
N ILE A 180 0.97 0.73 -15.00
CA ILE A 180 1.56 1.85 -14.25
C ILE A 180 2.81 2.31 -14.96
#